data_AF-A0A0P0V6H7-F1
#
_entry.id   AF-A0A0P0V6H7-F1
#
_cell.length_a   1.000
_cell.length_b   1.000
_cell.length_c   1.000
_cell.angle_alpha   90.00
_cell.angle_beta   90.00
_cell.angle_gamma   90.00
#
_symmetry.space_group_name_H-M   'P 1'
#
loop_
_entity.id
_entity.type
_entity.pdbx_description
1 polymer ?
#
loop_
_entity_poly.entity_id
_entity_poly.type
_entity_poly.pdbx_seq_one_letter_code
_entity_poly.pdbx_strand_id
1 'polypeptide(L)'
;QEAVYDLRSLLFSPSEWFICNEADSHTHCFVIQCSDSLVSWQANLVFEPTIFEDTRVLVRRDIYEAAKGINEKLMPGIVVYLAVHDECVRLRLTGVDVKHEAWEICLTPVQV
;
A
#
# COMPACT_ATOMS: atom_id res chain seq x y z
N GLN A 1 -27.81 12.07 0.91
CA GLN A 1 -27.23 10.97 0.11
C GLN A 1 -25.79 10.84 0.54
N GLU A 2 -25.50 9.90 1.43
CA GLU A 2 -24.11 9.54 1.76
C GLU A 2 -23.49 8.96 0.50
N ALA A 3 -22.66 9.75 -0.16
CA ALA A 3 -21.82 9.23 -1.23
C ALA A 3 -20.87 8.24 -0.56
N VAL A 4 -21.18 6.95 -0.66
CA VAL A 4 -20.18 5.89 -0.50
C VAL A 4 -19.19 6.12 -1.62
N TYR A 5 -18.23 7.02 -1.38
CA TYR A 5 -17.13 7.23 -2.30
C TYR A 5 -16.48 5.88 -2.49
N ASP A 6 -16.34 5.45 -3.73
CA ASP A 6 -15.64 4.23 -4.03
C ASP A 6 -14.20 4.40 -3.54
N LEU A 7 -13.90 3.84 -2.36
CA LEU A 7 -12.59 3.94 -1.73
C LEU A 7 -11.50 3.26 -2.57
N ARG A 8 -11.90 2.39 -3.51
CA ARG A 8 -11.01 1.80 -4.50
C ARG A 8 -10.87 2.67 -5.74
N SER A 9 -11.76 3.64 -5.96
CA SER A 9 -11.67 4.56 -7.10
C SER A 9 -10.40 5.40 -6.94
N LEU A 10 -9.53 5.27 -7.95
CA LEU A 10 -8.22 5.89 -8.00
C LEU A 10 -8.26 7.42 -7.92
N LEU A 11 -9.38 8.04 -8.26
CA LEU A 11 -9.58 9.49 -8.12
C LEU A 11 -9.46 9.96 -6.67
N PHE A 12 -9.65 9.05 -5.71
CA PHE A 12 -9.51 9.31 -4.28
C PHE A 12 -8.46 8.43 -3.61
N SER A 13 -7.82 7.49 -4.33
CA SER A 13 -6.70 6.73 -3.78
C SER A 13 -5.65 7.75 -3.38
N PRO A 14 -5.46 8.01 -2.09
CA PRO A 14 -4.86 9.26 -1.67
C PRO A 14 -3.33 9.14 -1.70
N SER A 15 -2.83 8.26 -2.55
CA SER A 15 -1.46 7.79 -2.51
C SER A 15 -0.95 7.51 -3.92
N GLU A 16 -0.14 8.45 -4.41
CA GLU A 16 0.76 8.22 -5.53
C GLU A 16 1.88 7.28 -5.08
N TRP A 17 2.45 6.52 -6.00
CA TRP A 17 3.60 5.68 -5.70
C TRP A 17 4.54 5.59 -6.88
N PHE A 18 5.81 5.36 -6.59
CA PHE A 18 6.83 5.12 -7.60
C PHE A 18 7.74 3.98 -7.19
N ILE A 19 8.40 3.39 -8.19
CA ILE A 19 9.33 2.28 -8.02
C ILE A 19 10.75 2.82 -8.13
N CYS A 20 11.61 2.40 -7.20
CA CYS A 20 13.04 2.63 -7.24
C CYS A 20 13.78 1.31 -7.00
N ASN A 21 14.64 0.93 -7.94
CA ASN A 21 15.53 -0.22 -7.76
C ASN A 21 16.81 0.22 -7.06
N GLU A 22 17.12 -0.41 -5.93
CA GLU A 22 18.43 -0.22 -5.30
C GLU A 22 19.45 -1.09 -6.03
N ALA A 23 20.46 -0.43 -6.64
CA ALA A 23 21.35 -1.05 -7.62
C ALA A 23 22.10 -2.30 -7.09
N ASP A 24 22.48 -2.30 -5.82
CA ASP A 24 23.41 -3.29 -5.27
C ASP A 24 22.73 -4.39 -4.44
N SER A 25 21.41 -4.30 -4.25
CA SER A 25 20.78 -4.98 -3.11
C SER A 25 19.68 -5.98 -3.51
N HIS A 26 19.45 -6.16 -4.83
CA HIS A 26 18.29 -6.90 -5.37
C HIS A 26 16.98 -6.52 -4.65
N THR A 27 16.86 -5.24 -4.29
CA THR A 27 15.72 -4.71 -3.56
C THR A 27 14.91 -3.80 -4.47
N HIS A 28 13.64 -4.15 -4.63
CA HIS A 28 12.65 -3.35 -5.32
C HIS A 28 11.92 -2.50 -4.29
N CYS A 29 12.14 -1.19 -4.34
CA CYS A 29 11.54 -0.24 -3.42
C CYS A 29 10.27 0.34 -4.04
N PHE A 30 9.17 0.24 -3.32
CA PHE A 30 7.94 0.97 -3.57
C PHE A 30 7.89 2.15 -2.60
N VAL A 31 7.95 3.35 -3.13
CA VAL A 31 7.76 4.57 -2.35
C VAL A 31 6.33 5.02 -2.54
N ILE A 32 5.56 4.98 -1.46
CA ILE A 32 4.14 5.32 -1.43
C ILE A 32 4.02 6.69 -0.76
N GLN A 33 3.64 7.69 -1.55
CA GLN A 33 3.25 8.99 -1.01
C GLN A 33 1.92 8.82 -0.28
N CYS A 34 1.86 9.25 0.98
CA CYS A 34 0.61 9.21 1.72
C CYS A 34 -0.29 10.41 1.35
N SER A 35 -1.53 10.35 1.82
CA SER A 35 -2.56 11.39 1.73
C SER A 35 -2.05 12.78 2.13
N ASP A 36 -1.95 13.71 1.17
CA ASP A 36 -1.53 15.09 1.41
C ASP A 36 -2.69 16.10 1.45
N SER A 37 -3.92 15.67 1.17
CA SER A 37 -5.09 16.55 1.08
C SER A 37 -6.03 16.40 2.28
N LEU A 38 -6.57 17.52 2.78
CA LEU A 38 -7.55 17.51 3.88
C LEU A 38 -8.78 16.63 3.58
N VAL A 39 -9.21 16.59 2.31
CA VAL A 39 -10.36 15.79 1.88
C VAL A 39 -10.08 14.29 2.03
N SER A 40 -8.89 13.84 1.62
CA SER A 40 -8.50 12.44 1.83
C SER A 40 -8.44 12.07 3.31
N TRP A 41 -7.97 12.98 4.17
CA TRP A 41 -8.02 12.79 5.62
C TRP A 41 -9.44 12.71 6.15
N GLN A 42 -10.35 13.59 5.69
CA GLN A 42 -11.75 13.55 6.11
C GLN A 42 -12.46 12.25 5.70
N ALA A 43 -12.14 11.71 4.52
CA ALA A 43 -12.62 10.39 4.11
C ALA A 43 -12.10 9.29 5.06
N ASN A 44 -10.85 9.39 5.50
CA ASN A 44 -10.24 8.46 6.46
C ASN A 44 -10.71 8.64 7.93
N LEU A 45 -11.45 9.70 8.23
CA LEU A 45 -12.03 9.92 9.57
C LEU A 45 -13.34 9.17 9.76
N VAL A 46 -13.89 8.55 8.72
CA VAL A 46 -15.00 7.62 8.88
C VAL A 46 -14.44 6.31 9.46
N PHE A 47 -14.45 6.23 10.80
CA PHE A 47 -14.04 5.06 11.56
C PHE A 47 -15.07 3.93 11.44
N GLU A 48 -15.25 3.41 10.23
CA GLU A 48 -16.06 2.22 10.04
C GLU A 48 -15.16 0.98 10.17
N PRO A 49 -15.33 0.15 11.21
CA PRO A 49 -14.57 -1.08 11.32
C PRO A 49 -14.99 -2.07 10.24
N THR A 50 -14.05 -2.87 9.78
CA THR A 50 -14.30 -4.05 8.95
C THR A 50 -13.43 -5.20 9.42
N ILE A 51 -13.83 -6.42 9.09
CA ILE A 51 -13.04 -7.62 9.38
C ILE A 51 -11.88 -7.66 8.39
N PHE A 52 -10.67 -7.87 8.90
CA PHE A 52 -9.50 -8.13 8.09
C PHE A 52 -9.54 -9.57 7.58
N GLU A 53 -9.82 -9.75 6.29
CA GLU A 53 -9.90 -11.06 5.63
C GLU A 53 -10.78 -12.05 6.43
N ASP A 54 -10.38 -13.32 6.53
CA ASP A 54 -11.06 -14.36 7.34
C ASP A 54 -10.55 -14.39 8.79
N THR A 55 -9.96 -13.31 9.28
CA THR A 55 -9.50 -13.20 10.67
C THR A 55 -10.59 -12.67 11.60
N ARG A 56 -10.32 -12.60 12.91
CA ARG A 56 -11.20 -11.93 13.89
C ARG A 56 -10.75 -10.52 14.23
N VAL A 57 -9.81 -9.96 13.46
CA VAL A 57 -9.22 -8.65 13.72
C VAL A 57 -10.06 -7.58 13.02
N LEU A 58 -10.45 -6.55 13.78
CA LEU A 58 -11.10 -5.36 13.23
C LEU A 58 -10.04 -4.36 12.78
N VAL A 59 -10.17 -3.90 11.55
CA VAL A 59 -9.33 -2.85 10.95
C VAL A 59 -10.21 -1.71 10.48
N ARG A 60 -9.62 -0.53 10.27
CA ARG A 60 -10.37 0.59 9.70
C ARG A 60 -10.62 0.35 8.21
N ARG A 61 -11.88 0.42 7.76
CA ARG A 61 -12.29 0.06 6.41
C ARG A 61 -11.64 0.92 5.34
N ASP A 62 -11.62 2.22 5.56
CA ASP A 62 -10.93 3.23 4.74
C ASP A 62 -9.49 2.83 4.41
N ILE A 63 -8.69 2.53 5.44
CA ILE A 63 -7.28 2.14 5.26
C ILE A 63 -7.18 0.80 4.56
N TYR A 64 -8.02 -0.15 4.95
CA TYR A 64 -7.95 -1.49 4.39
C TYR A 64 -8.30 -1.52 2.91
N GLU A 65 -9.36 -0.81 2.49
CA GLU A 65 -9.76 -0.72 1.09
C GLU A 65 -8.75 0.08 0.26
N ALA A 66 -8.16 1.15 0.81
CA ALA A 66 -7.05 1.85 0.16
C ALA A 66 -5.82 0.95 -0.02
N ALA A 67 -5.46 0.18 1.01
CA ALA A 67 -4.34 -0.77 0.96
C ALA A 67 -4.57 -1.87 -0.09
N LYS A 68 -5.80 -2.38 -0.24
CA LYS A 68 -6.16 -3.31 -1.32
C LYS A 68 -5.94 -2.70 -2.70
N GLY A 69 -6.42 -1.48 -2.93
CA GLY A 69 -6.23 -0.80 -4.22
C GLY A 69 -4.76 -0.58 -4.57
N ILE A 70 -3.91 -0.28 -3.58
CA ILE A 70 -2.46 -0.21 -3.77
C ILE A 70 -1.89 -1.59 -4.07
N ASN A 71 -2.27 -2.62 -3.30
CA ASN A 71 -1.82 -3.99 -3.52
C ASN A 71 -2.12 -4.46 -4.95
N GLU A 72 -3.38 -4.32 -5.41
CA GLU A 72 -3.79 -4.71 -6.77
C GLU A 72 -2.94 -4.05 -7.87
N LYS A 73 -2.49 -2.81 -7.67
CA LYS A 73 -1.60 -2.10 -8.61
C LYS A 73 -0.16 -2.58 -8.56
N LEU A 74 0.36 -2.86 -7.37
CA LEU A 74 1.77 -3.26 -7.20
C LEU A 74 2.00 -4.72 -7.59
N MET A 75 1.02 -5.59 -7.37
CA MET A 75 1.16 -7.04 -7.53
C MET A 75 1.66 -7.49 -8.92
N PRO A 76 1.16 -6.96 -10.06
CA PRO A 76 1.68 -7.35 -11.37
C PRO A 76 3.17 -7.08 -11.54
N GLY A 77 3.64 -5.92 -11.07
CA GLY A 77 5.06 -5.57 -11.10
C GLY A 77 5.91 -6.45 -10.19
N ILE A 78 5.40 -6.73 -8.98
CA ILE A 78 6.05 -7.64 -8.02
C ILE A 78 6.19 -9.04 -8.61
N VAL A 79 5.13 -9.60 -9.20
CA VAL A 79 5.16 -10.96 -9.79
C VAL A 79 6.18 -11.05 -10.92
N VAL A 80 6.21 -10.06 -11.82
CA VAL A 80 7.23 -10.01 -12.88
C VAL A 80 8.63 -9.91 -12.31
N TYR A 81 8.84 -9.07 -11.30
CA TYR A 81 10.13 -8.89 -10.67
C TYR A 81 10.63 -10.18 -9.99
N LEU A 82 9.75 -10.88 -9.26
CA LEU A 82 10.05 -12.17 -8.63
C LEU A 82 10.33 -13.27 -9.67
N ALA A 83 9.60 -13.30 -10.78
CA ALA A 83 9.83 -14.30 -11.83
C ALA A 83 11.17 -14.15 -12.56
N VAL A 84 11.74 -12.95 -12.57
CA VAL A 84 13.04 -12.67 -13.21
C VAL A 84 14.22 -12.91 -12.26
N HIS A 85 13.99 -12.92 -10.94
CA HIS A 85 15.05 -12.95 -9.94
C HIS A 85 14.88 -14.13 -8.99
N ASP A 86 15.85 -15.04 -9.03
CA ASP A 86 15.64 -16.45 -8.69
C ASP A 86 15.91 -16.83 -7.22
N GLU A 87 15.81 -15.92 -6.23
CA GLU A 87 15.58 -16.28 -4.79
C GLU A 87 15.88 -15.13 -3.81
N CYS A 88 16.89 -14.28 -4.07
CA CYS A 88 17.32 -13.24 -3.11
C CYS A 88 16.63 -11.89 -3.31
N VAL A 89 15.36 -11.90 -3.69
CA VAL A 89 14.61 -10.68 -3.92
C VAL A 89 14.13 -10.09 -2.61
N ARG A 90 14.31 -8.78 -2.42
CA ARG A 90 13.65 -8.04 -1.35
C ARG A 90 12.65 -7.06 -1.93
N LEU A 91 11.49 -7.00 -1.31
CA LEU A 91 10.53 -5.93 -1.57
C LEU A 91 10.57 -4.99 -0.39
N ARG A 92 10.79 -3.71 -0.63
CA ARG A 92 10.76 -2.68 0.40
C ARG A 92 9.61 -1.76 0.11
N LEU A 93 8.66 -1.64 1.03
CA LEU A 93 7.60 -0.64 0.96
C LEU A 93 7.95 0.46 1.95
N THR A 94 8.07 1.68 1.45
CA THR A 94 8.32 2.86 2.27
C THR A 94 7.24 3.89 2.01
N GLY A 95 6.88 4.64 3.04
CA GLY A 95 6.03 5.81 2.88
C GLY A 95 6.41 6.92 3.82
N VAL A 96 5.98 8.13 3.47
CA VAL A 96 6.13 9.33 4.30
C VAL A 96 4.74 9.89 4.53
N ASP A 97 4.40 10.15 5.78
CA ASP A 97 3.15 10.81 6.13
C ASP A 97 3.32 12.34 6.22
N VAL A 98 2.21 13.06 6.44
CA VAL A 98 2.20 14.52 6.61
C VAL A 98 2.93 15.01 7.87
N LYS A 99 3.17 14.15 8.86
CA LYS A 99 4.03 14.47 10.00
C LYS A 99 5.51 14.28 9.70
N HIS A 100 5.84 13.95 8.44
CA HIS A 100 7.17 13.52 8.02
C HIS A 100 7.64 12.27 8.78
N GLU A 101 6.71 11.47 9.31
CA GLU A 101 7.02 10.17 9.86
C GLU A 101 7.15 9.19 8.70
N ALA A 102 8.35 8.62 8.57
CA ALA A 102 8.65 7.60 7.60
C ALA A 102 8.39 6.21 8.19
N TRP A 103 7.80 5.32 7.40
CA TRP A 103 7.66 3.92 7.73
C TRP A 103 8.29 3.05 6.65
N GLU A 104 8.82 1.90 7.04
CA GLU A 104 9.45 0.93 6.15
C GLU A 104 9.01 -0.48 6.52
N ILE A 105 8.59 -1.25 5.53
CA ILE A 105 8.30 -2.68 5.63
C ILE A 105 9.16 -3.40 4.59
N CYS A 106 10.05 -4.26 5.05
CA CYS A 106 10.82 -5.16 4.20
C CYS A 106 10.15 -6.54 4.17
N LEU A 107 9.79 -7.00 2.98
CA LEU A 107 9.28 -8.35 2.74
C LEU A 107 10.36 -9.16 2.03
N THR A 108 10.62 -10.34 2.58
CA THR A 108 11.42 -11.38 1.92
C THR A 108 10.43 -12.46 1.49
N PRO A 109 10.44 -12.88 0.21
CA PRO A 109 9.68 -14.04 -0.23
C PRO A 109 10.09 -15.24 0.63
N VAL A 110 9.11 -15.86 1.28
CA VAL A 110 9.31 -17.14 1.96
C VAL A 110 9.08 -18.22 0.89
N GLN A 111 10.04 -19.11 0.68
CA GLN A 111 9.82 -20.31 -0.15
C GLN A 111 8.70 -21.13 0.50
N VAL A 112 7.61 -21.36 -0.24
CA VAL A 112 6.51 -22.27 0.16
C VAL A 112 6.84 -23.68 -0.30
#